data_AF-A0A4R0RSJ7-F1
#
_entry.id   AF-A0A4R0RSJ7-F1
#
_cell.length_a   1.000
_cell.length_b   1.000
_cell.length_c   1.000
_cell.angle_alpha   90.00
_cell.angle_beta   90.00
_cell.angle_gamma   90.00
#
_symmetry.space_group_name_H-M   'P 1'
#
loop_
_entity.id
_entity.type
_entity.pdbx_description
1 polymer ?
#
loop_
_entity_poly.entity_id
_entity_poly.type
_entity_poly.pdbx_seq_one_letter_code
_entity_poly.pdbx_strand_id
1 'polypeptide(L)'
;MSSITAGSKRWTSFYAALQAAIQRSTHKWTYEDFQECFSLWCEEEPASSSTVFNTVAQHMESGITNRVDELLAQFSVKDNLDKLHAVVTEAKKRKRAGDAYEGQDLWRENLQPRAAARARTIPLLEKEKDRLQAMLAELDQSNLRLQAEIQAHVKAREDADAEATALLDVLEEVTAKWNEVPMDEIESWTLQTAESLPNSK
;
A
#
# COMPACT_ATOMS: atom_id res chain seq x y z
N MET A 1 21.90 -4.62 -31.79
CA MET A 1 20.45 -4.92 -31.87
C MET A 1 19.82 -4.54 -30.54
N SER A 2 19.41 -3.28 -30.38
CA SER A 2 18.84 -2.80 -29.13
C SER A 2 17.42 -3.34 -29.01
N SER A 3 17.13 -4.01 -27.90
CA SER A 3 15.83 -4.59 -27.61
C SER A 3 14.73 -3.55 -27.78
N ILE A 4 13.82 -3.76 -28.74
CA ILE A 4 12.53 -3.08 -28.81
C ILE A 4 11.77 -3.54 -27.57
N THR A 5 12.02 -2.87 -26.46
CA THR A 5 11.29 -3.02 -25.22
C THR A 5 9.85 -2.63 -25.53
N ALA A 6 8.96 -3.62 -25.61
CA ALA A 6 7.57 -3.47 -26.01
C ALA A 6 6.89 -2.33 -25.22
N GLY A 7 6.82 -1.14 -25.81
CA GLY A 7 6.15 0.02 -25.26
C GLY A 7 4.67 0.04 -25.62
N SER A 8 3.96 1.10 -25.24
CA SER A 8 2.57 1.29 -25.67
C SER A 8 2.45 1.37 -27.21
N LYS A 9 1.24 1.13 -27.73
CA LYS A 9 0.94 1.34 -29.15
C LYS A 9 1.34 2.74 -29.63
N ARG A 10 1.18 3.74 -28.76
CA ARG A 10 1.53 5.14 -29.05
C ARG A 10 3.03 5.31 -29.20
N TRP A 11 3.83 4.75 -28.29
CA TRP A 11 5.29 4.76 -28.39
C TRP A 11 5.76 4.08 -29.68
N THR A 12 5.24 2.88 -29.97
CA THR A 12 5.65 2.14 -31.17
C THR A 12 5.33 2.91 -32.45
N SER A 13 4.15 3.52 -32.56
CA SER A 13 3.81 4.36 -33.73
C SER A 13 4.69 5.61 -33.82
N PHE A 14 4.97 6.27 -32.70
CA PHE A 14 5.85 7.45 -32.67
C PHE A 14 7.28 7.10 -33.11
N TYR A 15 7.86 6.07 -32.50
CA TYR A 15 9.24 5.65 -32.79
C TYR A 15 9.38 5.13 -34.23
N ALA A 16 8.38 4.40 -34.75
CA ALA A 16 8.39 3.94 -36.13
C ALA A 16 8.36 5.10 -37.14
N ALA A 17 7.51 6.12 -36.89
CA ALA A 17 7.45 7.31 -37.73
C ALA A 17 8.76 8.12 -37.67
N LEU A 18 9.36 8.22 -36.49
CA LEU A 18 10.65 8.89 -36.28
C LEU A 18 11.77 8.19 -37.04
N GLN A 19 11.89 6.87 -36.93
CA GLN A 19 12.90 6.10 -37.65
C GLN A 19 12.72 6.23 -39.17
N ALA A 20 11.48 6.21 -39.66
CA ALA A 20 11.19 6.44 -41.07
C ALA A 20 11.60 7.84 -41.53
N ALA A 21 11.45 8.87 -40.69
CA ALA A 21 11.90 10.22 -40.98
C ALA A 21 13.43 10.32 -41.02
N ILE A 22 14.13 9.67 -40.07
CA ILE A 22 15.60 9.60 -40.05
C ILE A 22 16.09 8.97 -41.36
N GLN A 23 15.60 7.78 -41.71
CA GLN A 23 15.97 7.09 -42.95
C GLN A 23 15.72 7.93 -44.19
N ARG A 24 14.56 8.59 -44.28
CA ARG A 24 14.26 9.47 -45.43
C ARG A 24 15.17 10.70 -45.49
N SER A 25 15.61 11.22 -44.35
CA SER A 25 16.47 12.40 -44.31
C SER A 25 17.93 12.08 -44.66
N THR A 26 18.44 10.92 -44.24
CA THR A 26 19.83 10.51 -44.47
C THR A 26 20.05 9.94 -45.86
N HIS A 27 19.02 9.34 -46.47
CA HIS A 27 19.05 8.75 -47.81
C HIS A 27 18.35 9.63 -48.87
N LYS A 28 18.14 10.93 -48.58
CA LYS A 28 17.51 11.85 -49.54
C LYS A 28 18.41 12.15 -50.75
N TRP A 29 19.72 12.14 -50.53
CA TRP A 29 20.73 12.34 -51.55
C TRP A 29 21.23 10.97 -52.01
N THR A 30 21.35 10.83 -53.31
CA THR A 30 21.73 9.59 -53.99
C THR A 30 23.22 9.59 -54.30
N TYR A 31 23.73 8.43 -54.72
CA TYR A 31 25.09 8.35 -55.23
C TYR A 31 25.28 9.18 -56.51
N GLU A 32 24.21 9.37 -57.30
CA GLU A 32 24.22 10.24 -58.48
C GLU A 32 24.43 11.70 -58.09
N ASP A 33 23.71 12.20 -57.08
CA ASP A 33 23.92 13.55 -56.53
C ASP A 33 25.35 13.74 -56.00
N PHE A 34 25.93 12.69 -55.42
CA PHE A 34 27.32 12.70 -54.94
C PHE A 34 28.33 12.75 -56.10
N GLN A 35 28.08 11.99 -57.17
CA GLN A 35 28.90 11.98 -58.37
C GLN A 35 28.85 13.32 -59.10
N GLU A 36 27.70 13.99 -59.16
CA GLU A 36 27.62 15.34 -59.73
C GLU A 36 28.52 16.35 -59.01
N CYS A 37 28.66 16.22 -57.69
CA CYS A 37 29.50 17.10 -56.87
C CYS A 37 31.00 16.75 -56.95
N PHE A 38 31.34 15.48 -57.19
CA PHE A 38 32.70 14.94 -57.15
C PHE A 38 33.05 14.09 -58.39
N SER A 39 32.69 14.59 -59.57
CA SER A 39 32.74 13.83 -60.84
C SER A 39 34.11 13.22 -61.14
N LEU A 40 35.17 14.02 -61.09
CA LEU A 40 36.54 13.58 -61.40
C LEU A 40 36.97 12.39 -60.52
N TRP A 41 36.71 12.46 -59.22
CA TRP A 41 37.11 11.41 -58.28
C TRP A 41 36.25 10.15 -58.41
N CYS A 42 34.95 10.30 -58.64
CA CYS A 42 34.05 9.17 -58.88
C CYS A 42 34.36 8.43 -60.19
N GLU A 43 34.87 9.13 -61.20
CA GLU A 43 35.35 8.54 -62.46
C GLU A 43 36.69 7.80 -62.29
N GLU A 44 37.63 8.36 -61.52
CA GLU A 44 38.95 7.77 -61.27
C GLU A 44 38.87 6.54 -60.34
N GLU A 45 38.08 6.60 -59.27
CA GLU A 45 37.95 5.52 -58.29
C GLU A 45 36.49 5.22 -57.91
N PRO A 46 35.70 4.55 -58.79
CA PRO A 46 34.27 4.30 -58.55
C PRO A 46 34.00 3.38 -57.34
N ALA A 47 34.89 2.43 -57.04
CA ALA A 47 34.73 1.54 -55.90
C ALA A 47 34.98 2.25 -54.55
N SER A 48 35.96 3.16 -54.52
CA SER A 48 36.35 3.94 -53.33
C SER A 48 35.26 4.96 -53.00
N SER A 49 34.84 5.74 -54.00
CA SER A 49 33.80 6.76 -53.87
C SER A 49 32.44 6.20 -53.42
N SER A 50 31.99 5.07 -53.97
CA SER A 50 30.78 4.38 -53.52
C SER A 50 30.87 3.89 -52.06
N THR A 51 32.04 3.38 -51.66
CA THR A 51 32.28 2.94 -50.27
C THR A 51 32.21 4.12 -49.30
N VAL A 52 32.82 5.25 -49.66
CA VAL A 52 32.79 6.48 -48.84
C VAL A 52 31.37 7.02 -48.73
N PHE A 53 30.62 7.10 -49.84
CA PHE A 53 29.21 7.52 -49.83
C PHE A 53 28.38 6.69 -48.83
N ASN A 54 28.45 5.36 -48.94
CA ASN A 54 27.71 4.47 -48.04
C ASN A 54 28.14 4.62 -46.58
N THR A 55 29.45 4.81 -46.35
CA THR A 55 30.00 5.02 -45.00
C THR A 55 29.47 6.32 -44.38
N VAL A 56 29.43 7.41 -45.15
CA VAL A 56 28.92 8.71 -44.69
C VAL A 56 27.42 8.61 -44.41
N ALA A 57 26.64 8.02 -45.32
CA ALA A 57 25.19 7.84 -45.12
C ALA A 57 24.89 7.02 -43.87
N GLN A 58 25.60 5.90 -43.66
CA GLN A 58 25.44 5.05 -42.48
C GLN A 58 25.90 5.75 -41.19
N HIS A 59 26.98 6.53 -41.25
CA HIS A 59 27.46 7.30 -40.10
C HIS A 59 26.48 8.41 -39.70
N MET A 60 25.89 9.11 -40.68
CA MET A 60 24.84 10.11 -40.45
C MET A 60 23.60 9.47 -39.81
N GLU A 61 23.12 8.35 -40.35
CA GLU A 61 21.97 7.61 -39.80
C GLU A 61 22.23 7.17 -38.36
N SER A 62 23.36 6.50 -38.12
CA SER A 62 23.72 6.04 -36.78
C SER A 62 23.90 7.21 -35.79
N GLY A 63 24.53 8.30 -36.24
CA GLY A 63 24.76 9.49 -35.42
C GLY A 63 23.47 10.21 -35.04
N ILE A 64 22.52 10.34 -35.97
CA ILE A 64 21.20 10.94 -35.70
C ILE A 64 20.40 10.02 -34.77
N THR A 65 20.33 8.72 -35.06
CA THR A 65 19.60 7.75 -34.22
C THR A 65 20.12 7.77 -32.78
N ASN A 66 21.43 7.71 -32.57
CA ASN A 66 22.01 7.72 -31.22
C ASN A 66 21.66 9.01 -30.44
N ARG A 67 21.79 10.18 -31.07
CA ARG A 67 21.46 11.47 -30.43
C ARG A 67 19.97 11.58 -30.11
N VAL A 68 19.12 11.07 -31.00
CA VAL A 68 17.68 11.02 -30.77
C VAL A 68 17.36 10.10 -29.60
N ASP A 69 17.96 8.92 -29.54
CA ASP A 69 17.75 7.97 -28.44
C ASP A 69 18.23 8.55 -27.10
N GLU A 70 19.36 9.26 -27.08
CA GLU A 70 19.84 10.00 -25.91
C GLU A 70 18.83 11.06 -25.44
N LEU A 71 18.27 11.86 -26.36
CA LEU A 71 17.23 12.85 -26.03
C LEU A 71 15.95 12.17 -25.52
N LEU A 72 15.51 11.10 -26.16
CA LEU A 72 14.32 10.36 -25.75
C LEU A 72 14.49 9.77 -24.34
N ALA A 73 15.71 9.31 -24.00
CA ALA A 73 16.05 8.84 -22.66
C ALA A 73 16.10 10.00 -21.65
N GLN A 74 16.77 11.11 -21.98
CA GLN A 74 16.92 12.28 -21.11
C GLN A 74 15.57 12.86 -20.67
N PHE A 75 14.61 12.93 -21.59
CA PHE A 75 13.27 13.43 -21.31
C PHE A 75 12.27 12.34 -20.92
N SER A 76 12.73 11.08 -20.76
CA SER A 76 11.90 9.91 -20.43
C SER A 76 10.63 9.83 -21.30
N VAL A 77 10.78 10.12 -22.59
CA VAL A 77 9.66 10.30 -23.52
C VAL A 77 8.83 9.02 -23.64
N LYS A 78 9.51 7.87 -23.64
CA LYS A 78 8.84 6.57 -23.67
C LYS A 78 7.86 6.41 -22.52
N ASP A 79 8.32 6.59 -21.30
CA ASP A 79 7.50 6.45 -20.09
C ASP A 79 6.34 7.46 -20.08
N ASN A 80 6.59 8.68 -20.54
CA ASN A 80 5.57 9.72 -20.63
C ASN A 80 4.49 9.39 -21.67
N LEU A 81 4.88 8.88 -22.85
CA LEU A 81 3.92 8.43 -23.86
C LEU A 81 3.15 7.19 -23.42
N ASP A 82 3.78 6.29 -22.67
CA ASP A 82 3.14 5.09 -22.12
C ASP A 82 2.11 5.46 -21.03
N LYS A 83 2.46 6.37 -20.12
CA LYS A 83 1.52 6.95 -19.15
C LYS A 83 0.34 7.63 -19.85
N LEU A 84 0.61 8.45 -20.87
CA LEU A 84 -0.43 9.10 -21.66
C LEU A 84 -1.34 8.07 -22.35
N HIS A 85 -0.75 7.01 -22.91
CA HIS A 85 -1.53 5.94 -23.54
C HIS A 85 -2.44 5.23 -22.53
N ALA A 86 -1.93 4.94 -21.32
CA ALA A 86 -2.71 4.33 -20.25
C ALA A 86 -3.89 5.23 -19.84
N VAL A 87 -3.65 6.51 -19.55
CA VAL A 87 -4.68 7.49 -19.16
C VAL A 87 -5.76 7.62 -20.24
N VAL A 88 -5.38 7.74 -21.51
CA VAL A 88 -6.35 7.85 -22.61
C VAL A 88 -7.16 6.56 -22.78
N THR A 89 -6.53 5.39 -22.61
CA THR A 89 -7.21 4.09 -22.72
C THR A 89 -8.21 3.90 -21.60
N GLU A 90 -7.83 4.26 -20.38
CA GLU A 90 -8.71 4.24 -19.22
C GLU A 90 -9.88 5.20 -19.39
N ALA A 91 -9.64 6.45 -19.79
CA ALA A 91 -10.69 7.43 -20.05
C ALA A 91 -11.68 6.94 -21.12
N LYS A 92 -11.19 6.32 -22.20
CA LYS A 92 -12.05 5.70 -23.23
C LYS A 92 -12.88 4.53 -22.67
N LYS A 93 -12.31 3.71 -21.79
CA LYS A 93 -13.03 2.61 -21.12
C LYS A 93 -14.15 3.16 -20.23
N ARG A 94 -13.86 4.13 -19.37
CA ARG A 94 -14.85 4.79 -18.49
C ARG A 94 -15.97 5.43 -19.31
N LYS A 95 -15.64 6.15 -20.39
CA LYS A 95 -16.65 6.73 -21.29
C LYS A 95 -17.56 5.68 -21.92
N ARG A 96 -17.03 4.51 -22.31
CA ARG A 96 -17.83 3.40 -22.86
C ARG A 96 -18.72 2.72 -21.82
N ALA A 97 -18.27 2.67 -20.57
CA ALA A 97 -19.02 2.10 -19.47
C ALA A 97 -20.20 2.97 -18.99
N GLY A 98 -20.29 4.23 -19.44
CA GLY A 98 -21.27 5.19 -18.94
C GLY A 98 -20.82 5.90 -17.66
N ASP A 99 -19.73 5.48 -17.03
CA ASP A 99 -19.10 6.10 -15.86
C ASP A 99 -18.24 7.32 -16.23
N ALA A 100 -18.77 8.18 -17.11
CA ALA A 100 -18.13 9.46 -17.36
C ALA A 100 -18.26 10.30 -16.08
N TYR A 101 -17.13 10.57 -15.43
CA TYR A 101 -17.12 11.40 -14.23
C TYR A 101 -17.55 12.83 -14.58
N GLU A 102 -18.77 13.21 -14.19
CA GLU A 102 -19.34 14.57 -14.36
C GLU A 102 -19.09 15.47 -13.14
N GLY A 103 -18.16 15.08 -12.25
CA GLY A 103 -17.88 15.83 -11.04
C GLY A 103 -17.21 17.18 -11.29
N GLN A 104 -17.14 17.99 -10.23
CA GLN A 104 -16.55 19.33 -10.28
C GLN A 104 -15.02 19.32 -10.43
N ASP A 105 -14.37 18.18 -10.15
CA ASP A 105 -12.92 17.99 -10.22
C ASP A 105 -12.41 17.61 -11.63
N LEU A 106 -13.07 18.11 -12.66
CA LEU A 106 -12.60 17.98 -14.04
C LEU A 106 -11.46 18.96 -14.32
N TRP A 107 -10.43 18.48 -15.01
CA TRP A 107 -9.34 19.35 -15.47
C TRP A 107 -9.89 20.42 -16.44
N ARG A 108 -9.48 21.67 -16.21
CA ARG A 108 -9.80 22.83 -17.04
C ARG A 108 -8.53 23.66 -17.21
N GLU A 109 -8.42 24.35 -18.34
CA GLU A 109 -7.24 25.19 -18.65
C GLU A 109 -7.03 26.31 -17.61
N ASN A 110 -8.12 26.89 -17.10
CA ASN A 110 -8.10 27.92 -16.05
C ASN A 110 -8.34 27.36 -14.64
N LEU A 111 -7.83 26.15 -14.35
CA LEU A 111 -7.99 25.53 -13.04
C LEU A 111 -7.16 26.28 -11.98
N GLN A 112 -7.84 26.82 -10.97
CA GLN A 112 -7.19 27.46 -9.83
C GLN A 112 -6.28 26.45 -9.10
N PRO A 113 -5.04 26.81 -8.70
CA PRO A 113 -4.13 25.88 -8.01
C PRO A 113 -4.74 25.21 -6.77
N ARG A 114 -5.61 25.94 -6.05
CA ARG A 114 -6.35 25.41 -4.89
C ARG A 114 -7.30 24.27 -5.29
N ALA A 115 -7.96 24.37 -6.44
CA ALA A 115 -8.86 23.32 -6.94
C ALA A 115 -8.07 22.07 -7.34
N ALA A 116 -6.92 22.24 -8.01
CA ALA A 116 -6.02 21.12 -8.33
C ALA A 116 -5.49 20.41 -7.08
N ALA A 117 -5.12 21.18 -6.05
CA ALA A 117 -4.68 20.62 -4.77
C ALA A 117 -5.81 19.84 -4.06
N ARG A 118 -7.04 20.37 -4.06
CA ARG A 118 -8.23 19.72 -3.48
C ARG A 118 -8.57 18.40 -4.17
N ALA A 119 -8.60 18.38 -5.51
CA ALA A 119 -8.88 17.17 -6.28
C ALA A 119 -7.93 16.00 -5.94
N ARG A 120 -6.69 16.29 -5.53
CA ARG A 120 -5.73 15.28 -5.08
C ARG A 120 -5.83 14.95 -3.58
N THR A 121 -6.10 15.95 -2.75
CA THR A 121 -6.06 15.81 -1.28
C THR A 121 -7.35 15.22 -0.72
N ILE A 122 -8.52 15.58 -1.26
CA ILE A 122 -9.82 15.10 -0.78
C ILE A 122 -9.89 13.56 -0.78
N PRO A 123 -9.54 12.84 -1.87
CA PRO A 123 -9.62 11.38 -1.86
C PRO A 123 -8.68 10.71 -0.84
N LEU A 124 -7.56 11.35 -0.50
CA LEU A 124 -6.65 10.86 0.54
C LEU A 124 -7.23 11.09 1.94
N LEU A 125 -7.84 12.26 2.16
CA LEU A 125 -8.51 12.59 3.41
C LEU A 125 -9.74 11.72 3.66
N GLU A 126 -10.51 11.39 2.61
CA GLU A 126 -11.63 10.47 2.69
C GLU A 126 -11.17 9.07 3.12
N LYS A 127 -10.10 8.54 2.51
CA LYS A 127 -9.51 7.25 2.91
C LYS A 127 -9.04 7.24 4.36
N GLU A 128 -8.39 8.32 4.81
CA GLU A 128 -7.92 8.39 6.20
C GLU A 128 -9.08 8.56 7.19
N LYS A 129 -10.11 9.32 6.81
CA LYS A 129 -11.36 9.41 7.59
C LYS A 129 -11.98 8.03 7.77
N ASP A 130 -12.15 7.27 6.68
CA ASP A 130 -12.75 5.94 6.73
C ASP A 130 -11.91 4.99 7.60
N ARG A 131 -10.58 5.08 7.52
CA ARG A 131 -9.66 4.33 8.40
C ARG A 131 -9.87 4.67 9.87
N LEU A 132 -9.90 5.96 10.20
CA LEU A 132 -10.08 6.43 11.58
C LEU A 132 -11.46 6.04 12.14
N GLN A 133 -12.50 6.09 11.31
CA GLN A 133 -13.84 5.65 11.70
C GLN A 133 -13.87 4.15 12.01
N ALA A 134 -13.19 3.33 11.21
CA ALA A 134 -13.06 1.89 11.48
C ALA A 134 -12.32 1.62 12.80
N MET A 135 -11.20 2.32 13.04
CA MET A 135 -10.45 2.19 14.29
C MET A 135 -11.27 2.63 15.52
N LEU A 136 -12.06 3.68 15.38
CA LEU A 136 -12.92 4.17 16.46
C LEU A 136 -14.03 3.15 16.78
N ALA A 137 -14.65 2.56 15.75
CA ALA A 137 -15.66 1.52 15.94
C ALA A 137 -15.09 0.27 16.63
N GLU A 138 -13.87 -0.14 16.28
CA GLU A 138 -13.18 -1.25 16.95
C GLU A 138 -12.89 -0.95 18.42
N LEU A 139 -12.41 0.27 18.71
CA LEU A 139 -12.12 0.70 20.08
C LEU A 139 -13.39 0.78 20.93
N ASP A 140 -14.47 1.34 20.38
CA ASP A 140 -15.76 1.42 21.07
C ASP A 140 -16.31 0.02 21.38
N GLN A 141 -16.20 -0.91 20.43
CA GLN A 141 -16.61 -2.30 20.66
C GLN A 141 -15.77 -2.97 21.76
N SER A 142 -14.45 -2.74 21.77
CA SER A 142 -13.56 -3.26 22.81
C SER A 142 -13.89 -2.67 24.19
N ASN A 143 -14.14 -1.36 24.25
CA ASN A 143 -14.52 -0.68 25.49
C ASN A 143 -15.84 -1.20 26.04
N LEU A 144 -16.85 -1.39 25.19
CA LEU A 144 -18.13 -1.98 25.60
C LEU A 144 -17.94 -3.39 26.17
N ARG A 145 -17.09 -4.21 25.54
CA ARG A 145 -16.77 -5.56 26.04
C ARG A 145 -16.07 -5.50 27.40
N LEU A 146 -15.03 -4.68 27.53
CA LEU A 146 -14.30 -4.51 28.78
C LEU A 146 -15.18 -3.96 29.90
N GLN A 147 -16.08 -3.03 29.59
CA GLN A 147 -17.04 -2.51 30.55
C GLN A 147 -17.98 -3.61 31.06
N ALA A 148 -18.47 -4.48 30.16
CA ALA A 148 -19.30 -5.62 30.54
C ALA A 148 -18.52 -6.63 31.42
N GLU A 149 -17.25 -6.89 31.08
CA GLU A 149 -16.36 -7.75 31.89
C GLU A 149 -16.13 -7.16 33.30
N ILE A 150 -15.85 -5.86 33.40
CA ILE A 150 -15.69 -5.17 34.70
C ILE A 150 -16.98 -5.28 35.53
N GLN A 151 -18.14 -5.03 34.94
CA GLN A 151 -19.42 -5.15 35.65
C GLN A 151 -19.67 -6.57 36.15
N ALA A 152 -19.33 -7.59 35.34
CA ALA A 152 -19.42 -8.98 35.76
C ALA A 152 -18.47 -9.31 36.92
N HIS A 153 -17.24 -8.81 36.89
CA HIS A 153 -16.26 -9.00 37.97
C HIS A 153 -16.66 -8.28 39.26
N VAL A 154 -17.19 -7.05 39.17
CA VAL A 154 -17.71 -6.32 40.34
C VAL A 154 -18.83 -7.11 40.99
N LYS A 155 -19.81 -7.57 40.20
CA LYS A 155 -20.92 -8.38 40.73
C LYS A 155 -20.44 -9.68 41.37
N ALA A 156 -19.55 -10.42 40.70
CA ALA A 156 -19.01 -11.66 41.25
C ALA A 156 -18.24 -11.43 42.57
N ARG A 157 -17.56 -10.29 42.70
CA ARG A 157 -16.89 -9.89 43.94
C ARG A 157 -17.90 -9.54 45.03
N GLU A 158 -18.92 -8.75 44.73
CA GLU A 158 -19.98 -8.41 45.69
C GLU A 158 -20.69 -9.66 46.22
N ASP A 159 -21.00 -10.62 45.34
CA ASP A 159 -21.60 -11.90 45.71
C ASP A 159 -20.68 -12.72 46.64
N ALA A 160 -19.37 -12.77 46.33
CA ALA A 160 -18.38 -13.46 47.16
C ALA A 160 -18.14 -12.77 48.52
N ASP A 161 -18.10 -11.43 48.55
CA ASP A 161 -17.96 -10.65 49.79
C ASP A 161 -19.20 -10.86 50.69
N ALA A 162 -20.40 -10.97 50.11
CA ALA A 162 -21.63 -11.30 50.83
C ALA A 162 -21.61 -12.72 51.42
N GLU A 163 -21.16 -13.72 50.64
CA GLU A 163 -21.01 -15.09 51.11
C GLU A 163 -19.97 -15.19 52.24
N ALA A 164 -18.82 -14.52 52.09
CA ALA A 164 -17.79 -14.49 53.12
C ALA A 164 -18.29 -13.86 54.42
N THR A 165 -19.06 -12.77 54.33
CA THR A 165 -19.68 -12.12 55.49
C THR A 165 -20.65 -13.07 56.20
N ALA A 166 -21.51 -13.77 55.44
CA ALA A 166 -22.44 -14.74 56.01
C ALA A 166 -21.71 -15.91 56.70
N LEU A 167 -20.58 -16.38 56.16
CA LEU A 167 -19.76 -17.41 56.80
C LEU A 167 -19.09 -16.91 58.09
N LEU A 168 -18.66 -15.63 58.13
CA LEU A 168 -18.13 -15.02 59.34
C LEU A 168 -19.21 -14.89 60.42
N ASP A 169 -20.44 -14.51 60.07
CA ASP A 169 -21.57 -14.47 61.01
C ASP A 169 -21.82 -15.85 61.65
N VAL A 170 -21.77 -16.92 60.86
CA VAL A 170 -21.89 -18.31 61.36
C VAL A 170 -20.71 -18.67 62.27
N LEU A 171 -19.49 -18.27 61.92
CA LEU A 171 -18.31 -18.51 62.75
C LEU A 171 -18.42 -17.80 64.10
N GLU A 172 -18.92 -16.55 64.12
CA GLU A 172 -19.19 -15.80 65.34
C GLU A 172 -20.24 -16.51 66.20
N GLU A 173 -21.33 -17.00 65.61
CA GLU A 173 -22.36 -17.77 66.33
C GLU A 173 -21.79 -19.07 66.93
N VAL A 174 -20.99 -19.82 66.16
CA VAL A 174 -20.34 -21.04 66.65
C VAL A 174 -19.36 -20.73 67.78
N THR A 175 -18.59 -19.66 67.65
CA THR A 175 -17.63 -19.22 68.68
C THR A 175 -18.35 -18.80 69.96
N ALA A 176 -19.47 -18.07 69.84
CA ALA A 176 -20.31 -17.71 70.98
C ALA A 176 -20.84 -18.95 71.71
N LYS A 177 -21.42 -19.91 70.97
CA LYS A 177 -21.89 -21.18 71.54
C LYS A 177 -20.77 -22.02 72.15
N TRP A 178 -19.59 -22.03 71.53
CA TRP A 178 -18.42 -22.73 72.06
C TRP A 178 -17.96 -22.14 73.39
N ASN A 179 -17.96 -20.81 73.52
CA ASN A 179 -17.63 -20.13 74.78
C ASN A 179 -18.67 -20.34 75.89
N GLU A 180 -19.90 -20.68 75.54
CA GLU A 180 -20.96 -21.06 76.49
C GLU A 180 -20.84 -22.52 76.96
N VAL A 181 -20.00 -23.34 76.31
CA VAL A 181 -19.78 -24.73 76.75
C VAL A 181 -19.04 -24.70 78.09
N PRO A 182 -19.56 -25.34 79.15
CA PRO A 182 -18.93 -25.37 80.46
C PRO A 182 -17.69 -26.27 80.42
N MET A 183 -16.56 -25.70 80.00
CA MET A 183 -15.30 -26.42 79.85
C MET A 183 -14.83 -27.01 81.18
N ASP A 184 -15.07 -26.31 82.28
CA ASP A 184 -14.78 -26.79 83.63
C ASP A 184 -15.53 -28.09 83.97
N GLU A 185 -16.78 -28.23 83.50
CA GLU A 185 -17.57 -29.46 83.69
C GLU A 185 -17.02 -30.60 82.83
N ILE A 186 -16.65 -30.32 81.59
CA ILE A 186 -16.04 -31.31 80.67
C ILE A 186 -14.67 -31.76 81.19
N GLU A 187 -13.83 -30.84 81.67
CA GLU A 187 -12.54 -31.16 82.28
C GLU A 187 -12.71 -31.99 83.55
N SER A 188 -13.67 -31.63 84.41
CA SER A 188 -13.99 -32.42 85.61
C SER A 188 -14.49 -33.82 85.27
N TRP A 189 -15.33 -33.97 84.25
CA TRP A 189 -15.84 -35.26 83.78
C TRP A 189 -14.75 -36.10 83.13
N THR A 190 -13.83 -35.46 82.40
CA THR A 190 -12.67 -36.13 81.77
C THR A 190 -11.68 -36.62 82.83
N LEU A 191 -11.41 -35.82 83.88
CA LEU A 191 -10.59 -36.22 85.02
C LEU A 191 -11.23 -37.39 85.78
N GLN A 192 -12.53 -37.32 86.09
CA GLN A 192 -13.26 -38.41 86.75
C GLN A 192 -13.23 -39.70 85.92
N THR A 193 -13.39 -39.58 84.60
CA THR A 193 -13.35 -40.74 83.69
C THR A 193 -11.95 -41.34 83.60
N ALA A 194 -10.90 -40.51 83.53
CA ALA A 194 -9.50 -40.94 83.54
C ALA A 194 -9.09 -41.59 84.86
N GLU A 195 -9.61 -41.11 86.00
CA GLU A 195 -9.39 -41.72 87.32
C GLU A 195 -10.18 -43.04 87.50
N SER A 196 -11.31 -43.19 86.81
CA SER A 196 -12.14 -44.42 86.84
C SER A 196 -11.65 -45.54 85.93
N LEU A 197 -10.75 -45.24 84.98
CA LEU A 197 -10.08 -46.25 84.16
C LEU A 197 -9.05 -46.99 85.03
N PRO A 198 -9.14 -48.32 85.20
CA PRO A 198 -8.22 -49.05 86.05
C PRO A 198 -6.80 -48.93 85.49
N ASN A 199 -5.90 -48.42 86.34
CA ASN A 199 -4.46 -48.39 86.09
C ASN A 199 -4.01 -49.83 85.79
N SER A 200 -3.72 -50.12 84.52
CA SER A 200 -3.15 -51.40 84.11
C SER A 200 -1.77 -51.57 84.75
N LYS A 201 -1.73 -52.38 85.80
CA LYS A 201 -0.60 -53.21 86.21
C LYS A 201 -1.12 -54.53 86.74
#